data_AF-A0A2P6P043-F1
#
_entry.id   AF-A0A2P6P043-F1
#
_cell.length_a   1.000
_cell.length_b   1.000
_cell.length_c   1.000
_cell.angle_alpha   90.00
_cell.angle_beta   90.00
_cell.angle_gamma   90.00
#
_symmetry.space_group_name_H-M   'P 1'
#
loop_
_entity.id
_entity.type
_entity.pdbx_description
1 polymer ?
#
loop_
_entity_poly.entity_id
_entity_poly.type
_entity_poly.pdbx_seq_one_letter_code
_entity_poly.pdbx_strand_id
1 'polypeptide(L)'
;MCKSAHTKKAKSSEEDHKGRVTKEEHHKEEKGHKPKNEETEHVTPQQKEEKENKEAFDKAEETYETEGRRFIAINVESDSKISDLVRDLDLHFREGHGYYEFTKKEKIQKYKEFLVIDKKGALHVGRGARALFDLPDDEDVEVEAEKFENYTCFVQSSSNNRKLIGGTKFLYEVDDLGPKRK
;
A
#
# COMPACT_ATOMS: atom_id res chain seq x y z
N MET A 1 -58.14 -41.46 8.72
CA MET A 1 -58.29 -41.75 10.16
C MET A 1 -57.05 -41.20 10.85
N CYS A 2 -57.17 -40.05 11.51
CA CYS A 2 -57.35 -39.94 12.97
C CYS A 2 -56.08 -40.42 13.71
N LYS A 3 -55.44 -39.68 14.62
CA LYS A 3 -55.87 -38.53 15.41
C LYS A 3 -54.68 -38.11 16.29
N SER A 4 -54.65 -36.82 16.64
CA SER A 4 -54.30 -36.30 17.99
C SER A 4 -52.83 -36.19 18.39
N ALA A 5 -52.38 -35.25 19.24
CA ALA A 5 -52.82 -33.93 19.70
C ALA A 5 -52.17 -33.67 21.07
N HIS A 6 -51.58 -32.47 21.24
CA HIS A 6 -51.53 -31.66 22.48
C HIS A 6 -50.66 -32.17 23.66
N THR A 7 -49.88 -31.32 24.35
CA THR A 7 -50.33 -30.23 25.26
C THR A 7 -49.12 -29.37 25.71
N LYS A 8 -49.19 -28.02 25.66
CA LYS A 8 -49.36 -27.00 26.75
C LYS A 8 -48.23 -26.99 27.83
N LYS A 9 -47.57 -25.89 28.21
CA LYS A 9 -47.97 -24.58 28.83
C LYS A 9 -46.71 -23.66 28.78
N ALA A 10 -46.69 -22.33 28.60
CA ALA A 10 -47.43 -21.16 29.09
C ALA A 10 -46.90 -20.52 30.41
N LYS A 11 -46.72 -19.17 30.35
CA LYS A 11 -46.69 -18.11 31.40
C LYS A 11 -45.33 -17.76 32.05
N SER A 12 -44.99 -16.51 32.43
CA SER A 12 -45.61 -15.15 32.40
C SER A 12 -44.63 -14.11 32.99
N SER A 13 -45.07 -12.84 33.12
CA SER A 13 -44.54 -11.62 33.81
C SER A 13 -43.58 -10.75 32.97
N GLU A 14 -43.88 -9.51 32.52
CA GLU A 14 -44.62 -8.33 33.08
C GLU A 14 -43.87 -7.77 34.31
N GLU A 15 -43.35 -6.53 34.37
CA GLU A 15 -43.91 -5.16 34.26
C GLU A 15 -42.74 -4.14 34.05
N ASP A 16 -42.82 -3.14 33.16
CA ASP A 16 -43.28 -1.74 33.33
C ASP A 16 -42.44 -0.79 34.25
N HIS A 17 -41.88 0.31 33.69
CA HIS A 17 -42.28 1.70 34.03
C HIS A 17 -41.37 2.85 33.48
N LYS A 18 -42.04 3.78 32.77
CA LYS A 18 -41.96 5.27 32.76
C LYS A 18 -40.67 6.06 32.43
N GLY A 19 -40.84 7.00 31.49
CA GLY A 19 -40.08 8.27 31.42
C GLY A 19 -40.46 9.14 30.21
N ARG A 20 -41.35 10.13 30.42
CA ARG A 20 -41.83 11.17 29.48
C ARG A 20 -41.17 12.51 29.83
N VAL A 21 -41.04 13.46 28.88
CA VAL A 21 -41.01 14.96 28.98
C VAL A 21 -40.33 15.52 27.69
N THR A 22 -41.08 15.94 26.65
CA THR A 22 -41.55 17.30 26.22
C THR A 22 -40.53 18.20 25.50
N LYS A 23 -41.04 18.84 24.43
CA LYS A 23 -40.43 19.78 23.46
C LYS A 23 -40.45 21.25 23.97
N GLU A 24 -39.87 22.14 23.13
CA GLU A 24 -39.96 23.62 23.03
C GLU A 24 -38.81 24.38 23.73
N GLU A 25 -38.18 25.45 23.22
CA GLU A 25 -38.41 26.35 22.08
C GLU A 25 -37.15 27.22 21.75
N HIS A 26 -37.20 27.85 20.56
CA HIS A 26 -36.52 28.98 19.88
C HIS A 26 -35.46 29.96 20.45
N HIS A 27 -34.61 30.44 19.50
CA HIS A 27 -33.98 31.77 19.22
C HIS A 27 -33.33 32.60 20.37
N LYS A 28 -32.22 33.35 20.23
CA LYS A 28 -31.84 34.33 19.18
C LYS A 28 -30.38 34.86 19.37
N GLU A 29 -29.91 35.57 18.36
CA GLU A 29 -28.64 36.32 18.15
C GLU A 29 -28.10 37.18 19.31
N GLU A 30 -26.76 37.37 19.42
CA GLU A 30 -26.04 38.55 18.88
C GLU A 30 -24.51 38.55 19.17
N LYS A 31 -23.84 39.55 18.61
CA LYS A 31 -22.45 39.69 18.14
C LYS A 31 -21.41 40.05 19.22
N GLY A 32 -20.12 39.84 18.91
CA GLY A 32 -19.07 40.82 19.27
C GLY A 32 -17.68 40.33 19.66
N HIS A 33 -16.70 40.64 18.79
CA HIS A 33 -15.29 41.01 19.06
C HIS A 33 -14.20 39.98 19.48
N LYS A 34 -13.29 39.75 18.51
CA LYS A 34 -11.84 39.39 18.58
C LYS A 34 -11.05 40.31 19.55
N PRO A 35 -9.79 40.00 20.01
CA PRO A 35 -8.68 39.51 19.15
C PRO A 35 -7.49 38.71 19.76
N LYS A 36 -6.63 38.17 18.84
CA LYS A 36 -5.14 37.99 18.88
C LYS A 36 -4.57 37.00 19.92
N ASN A 37 -3.62 36.11 19.64
CA ASN A 37 -2.63 35.92 18.58
C ASN A 37 -2.24 34.42 18.58
N GLU A 38 -2.17 33.78 17.43
CA GLU A 38 -1.19 32.73 17.19
C GLU A 38 -0.92 32.72 15.70
N GLU A 39 0.22 33.30 15.31
CA GLU A 39 0.82 33.13 14.01
C GLU A 39 1.10 31.63 13.84
N THR A 40 0.12 30.91 13.31
CA THR A 40 0.34 29.59 12.72
C THR A 40 0.80 29.87 11.30
N GLU A 41 2.12 29.78 11.13
CA GLU A 41 2.76 29.82 9.82
C GLU A 41 2.03 28.84 8.89
N HIS A 42 1.39 29.39 7.86
CA HIS A 42 0.88 28.61 6.75
C HIS A 42 2.07 28.08 5.95
N VAL A 43 2.58 26.93 6.38
CA VAL A 43 3.45 26.11 5.54
C VAL A 43 2.56 25.43 4.52
N THR A 44 2.64 25.91 3.29
CA THR A 44 1.93 25.36 2.13
C THR A 44 2.23 23.86 1.98
N PRO A 45 1.24 22.99 1.67
CA PRO A 45 1.44 21.54 1.53
C PRO A 45 2.60 21.14 0.60
N GLN A 46 2.87 21.98 -0.40
CA GLN A 46 3.90 21.80 -1.42
C GLN A 46 5.34 21.83 -0.86
N GLN A 47 5.59 22.42 0.31
CA GLN A 47 6.94 22.54 0.86
C GLN A 47 7.32 21.39 1.82
N LYS A 48 6.37 20.51 2.17
CA LYS A 48 6.61 19.32 3.00
C LYS A 48 7.08 18.13 2.16
N GLU A 49 6.50 17.99 0.97
CA GLU A 49 6.78 16.89 0.01
C GLU A 49 8.24 16.90 -0.50
N GLU A 50 8.85 18.08 -0.66
CA GLU A 50 10.21 18.21 -1.23
C GLU A 50 11.33 17.88 -0.24
N LYS A 51 11.05 17.89 1.07
CA LYS A 51 12.03 17.60 2.13
C LYS A 51 12.00 16.14 2.60
N GLU A 52 10.86 15.47 2.45
CA GLU A 52 10.61 14.07 2.86
C GLU A 52 11.28 13.04 1.93
N ASN A 53 11.62 13.44 0.71
CA ASN A 53 12.18 12.55 -0.31
C ASN A 53 13.72 12.35 -0.21
N LYS A 54 14.38 13.02 0.74
CA LYS A 54 15.84 13.04 0.81
C LYS A 54 16.43 11.83 1.54
N GLU A 55 15.81 11.37 2.62
CA GLU A 55 16.36 10.31 3.48
C GLU A 55 16.16 8.90 2.92
N ALA A 56 15.07 8.69 2.16
CA ALA A 56 14.85 7.48 1.38
C ALA A 56 15.99 7.19 0.41
N PHE A 57 16.56 8.25 -0.18
CA PHE A 57 17.62 8.16 -1.19
C PHE A 57 18.96 7.77 -0.57
N ASP A 58 19.25 8.26 0.64
CA ASP A 58 20.48 7.93 1.36
C ASP A 58 20.47 6.48 1.89
N LYS A 59 19.27 5.89 2.06
CA LYS A 59 19.08 4.47 2.44
C LYS A 59 18.87 3.53 1.25
N ALA A 60 18.55 4.06 0.07
CA ALA A 60 18.42 3.26 -1.14
C ALA A 60 19.79 2.70 -1.55
N GLU A 61 19.85 1.40 -1.81
CA GLU A 61 21.09 0.75 -2.26
C GLU A 61 21.38 1.15 -3.72
N GLU A 62 20.33 1.26 -4.53
CA GLU A 62 20.41 1.58 -5.95
C GLU A 62 19.12 2.24 -6.42
N THR A 63 19.20 3.01 -7.52
CA THR A 63 18.02 3.61 -8.16
C THR A 63 18.01 3.31 -9.64
N TYR A 64 16.82 2.97 -10.16
CA TYR A 64 16.62 2.64 -11.56
C TYR A 64 15.64 3.63 -12.20
N GLU A 65 15.92 4.09 -13.41
CA GLU A 65 15.02 4.91 -14.21
C GLU A 65 14.79 4.21 -15.56
N THR A 66 13.53 4.00 -15.91
CA THR A 66 13.14 3.36 -17.17
C THR A 66 11.73 3.79 -17.56
N GLU A 67 11.50 4.01 -18.86
CA GLU A 67 10.20 4.45 -19.40
C GLU A 67 9.58 5.68 -18.68
N GLY A 68 10.42 6.56 -18.11
CA GLY A 68 9.98 7.74 -17.34
C GLY A 68 9.55 7.44 -15.90
N ARG A 69 9.60 6.18 -15.48
CA ARG A 69 9.34 5.72 -14.11
C ARG A 69 10.65 5.62 -13.35
N ARG A 70 10.59 5.84 -12.04
CA ARG A 70 11.75 5.77 -11.15
C ARG A 70 11.49 4.79 -10.03
N PHE A 71 12.51 4.00 -9.74
CA PHE A 71 12.47 2.96 -8.73
C PHE A 71 13.65 3.13 -7.80
N ILE A 72 13.40 2.97 -6.51
CA ILE A 72 14.44 2.79 -5.51
C ILE A 72 14.51 1.32 -5.15
N ALA A 73 15.71 0.76 -5.04
CA ALA A 73 15.94 -0.57 -4.52
C ALA A 73 16.41 -0.51 -3.08
N ILE A 74 15.75 -1.30 -2.25
CA ILE A 74 15.92 -1.37 -0.82
C ILE A 74 16.25 -2.81 -0.46
N ASN A 75 17.29 -3.00 0.34
CA ASN A 75 17.56 -4.30 0.94
C ASN A 75 16.66 -4.47 2.18
N VAL A 76 15.88 -5.54 2.21
CA VAL A 76 15.00 -5.84 3.33
C VAL A 76 15.85 -6.50 4.42
N GLU A 77 16.27 -5.77 5.44
CA GLU A 77 17.15 -6.32 6.48
C GLU A 77 16.48 -7.43 7.31
N SER A 78 15.18 -7.29 7.57
CA SER A 78 14.40 -8.24 8.35
C SER A 78 12.95 -8.33 7.88
N ASP A 79 12.30 -9.44 8.23
CA ASP A 79 10.91 -9.70 7.92
C ASP A 79 10.01 -8.53 8.35
N SER A 80 9.40 -7.87 7.38
CA SER A 80 8.64 -6.63 7.57
C SER A 80 7.43 -6.58 6.63
N LYS A 81 6.50 -5.65 6.88
CA LYS A 81 5.44 -5.37 5.90
C LYS A 81 5.91 -4.30 4.94
N ILE A 82 5.44 -4.35 3.71
CA ILE A 82 5.74 -3.30 2.72
C ILE A 82 5.38 -1.91 3.26
N SER A 83 4.19 -1.76 3.87
CA SER A 83 3.75 -0.47 4.41
C SER A 83 4.70 0.11 5.44
N ASP A 84 5.28 -0.75 6.28
CA ASP A 84 6.12 -0.36 7.39
C ASP A 84 7.50 0.02 6.84
N LEU A 85 8.08 -0.82 5.96
CA LEU A 85 9.34 -0.53 5.29
C LEU A 85 9.33 0.80 4.52
N VAL A 86 8.26 1.08 3.77
CA VAL A 86 8.16 2.32 3.00
C VAL A 86 8.06 3.54 3.92
N ARG A 87 7.34 3.41 5.05
CA ARG A 87 7.24 4.50 6.05
C ARG A 87 8.54 4.73 6.81
N ASP A 88 9.31 3.68 7.08
CA ASP A 88 10.62 3.78 7.75
C ASP A 88 11.70 4.46 6.87
N LEU A 89 11.40 4.60 5.58
CA LEU A 89 12.17 5.37 4.60
C LEU A 89 11.61 6.79 4.40
N ASP A 90 10.63 7.20 5.21
CA ASP A 90 9.93 8.49 5.10
C ASP A 90 9.26 8.71 3.74
N LEU A 91 8.87 7.62 3.08
CA LEU A 91 8.14 7.65 1.82
C LEU A 91 6.64 7.51 2.04
N HIS A 92 5.88 8.12 1.15
CA HIS A 92 4.44 7.96 1.10
C HIS A 92 4.09 6.59 0.52
N PHE A 93 3.60 5.68 1.38
CA PHE A 93 3.14 4.38 0.93
C PHE A 93 1.91 4.50 0.03
N ARG A 94 2.01 3.87 -1.14
CA ARG A 94 0.99 3.76 -2.17
C ARG A 94 0.88 2.32 -2.65
N GLU A 95 -0.35 1.83 -2.69
CA GLU A 95 -0.66 0.49 -3.16
C GLU A 95 -0.32 0.35 -4.65
N GLY A 96 0.23 -0.80 -5.05
CA GLY A 96 0.64 -1.06 -6.43
C GLY A 96 2.03 -0.53 -6.81
N HIS A 97 2.68 0.27 -5.97
CA HIS A 97 4.04 0.81 -6.24
C HIS A 97 5.17 -0.06 -5.69
N GLY A 98 4.85 -1.11 -4.93
CA GLY A 98 5.84 -2.00 -4.33
C GLY A 98 6.06 -3.27 -5.15
N TYR A 99 7.31 -3.68 -5.32
CA TYR A 99 7.72 -4.85 -6.07
C TYR A 99 8.66 -5.71 -5.22
N TYR A 100 8.23 -6.90 -4.86
CA TYR A 100 9.02 -7.81 -4.02
C TYR A 100 9.79 -8.80 -4.87
N GLU A 101 11.02 -9.09 -4.47
CA GLU A 101 11.77 -10.21 -5.02
C GLU A 101 11.08 -11.53 -4.64
N PHE A 102 10.91 -12.43 -5.61
CA PHE A 102 10.46 -13.78 -5.33
C PHE A 102 11.64 -14.74 -5.42
N THR A 103 11.89 -15.45 -4.32
CA THR A 103 13.01 -16.41 -4.19
C THR A 103 12.59 -17.85 -4.45
N LYS A 104 11.29 -18.09 -4.66
CA LYS A 104 10.68 -19.41 -4.85
C LYS A 104 9.76 -19.38 -6.05
N LYS A 105 9.04 -20.47 -6.29
CA LYS A 105 7.97 -20.52 -7.28
C LYS A 105 6.84 -19.56 -6.89
N GLU A 106 6.46 -18.68 -7.81
CA GLU A 106 5.37 -17.72 -7.63
C GLU A 106 4.45 -17.74 -8.87
N LYS A 107 3.15 -17.62 -8.64
CA LYS A 107 2.16 -17.42 -9.70
C LYS A 107 2.05 -15.92 -10.00
N ILE A 108 2.57 -15.51 -11.15
CA ILE A 108 2.42 -14.15 -11.68
C ILE A 108 1.07 -14.08 -12.39
N GLN A 109 0.18 -13.28 -11.85
CA GLN A 109 -1.14 -13.07 -12.43
C GLN A 109 -1.05 -12.06 -13.58
N LYS A 110 -1.89 -12.22 -14.61
CA LYS A 110 -1.84 -11.38 -15.82
C LYS A 110 -1.84 -9.88 -15.54
N TYR A 111 -2.61 -9.45 -14.52
CA TYR A 111 -2.80 -8.04 -14.14
C TYR A 111 -1.67 -7.46 -13.30
N LYS A 112 -0.73 -8.28 -12.79
CA LYS A 112 0.41 -7.80 -12.02
C LYS A 112 1.57 -7.50 -12.95
N GLU A 113 2.26 -6.40 -12.67
CA GLU A 113 3.51 -6.09 -13.35
C GLU A 113 4.65 -7.02 -12.89
N PHE A 114 5.52 -7.35 -13.85
CA PHE A 114 6.72 -8.14 -13.66
C PHE A 114 7.93 -7.31 -14.04
N LEU A 115 8.91 -7.22 -13.14
CA LEU A 115 10.13 -6.44 -13.35
C LEU A 115 11.32 -7.37 -13.23
N VAL A 116 12.35 -7.16 -14.05
CA VAL A 116 13.61 -7.89 -13.94
C VAL A 116 14.78 -6.94 -14.06
N ILE A 117 15.80 -7.16 -13.24
CA ILE A 117 17.09 -6.47 -13.31
C ILE A 117 18.12 -7.47 -13.78
N ASP A 118 18.83 -7.15 -14.87
CA ASP A 118 19.92 -8.01 -15.35
C ASP A 118 21.19 -7.86 -14.48
N LYS A 119 22.15 -8.78 -14.64
CA LYS A 119 23.46 -8.68 -13.98
C LYS A 119 24.27 -7.41 -14.31
N LYS A 120 23.88 -6.65 -15.33
CA LYS A 120 24.52 -5.40 -15.73
C LYS A 120 23.83 -4.17 -15.12
N GLY A 121 22.72 -4.34 -14.39
CA GLY A 121 21.94 -3.27 -13.77
C GLY A 121 20.84 -2.69 -14.66
N ALA A 122 20.51 -3.30 -15.80
CA ALA A 122 19.41 -2.86 -16.66
C ALA A 122 18.06 -3.36 -16.12
N LEU A 123 17.16 -2.42 -15.83
CA LEU A 123 15.78 -2.70 -15.40
C LEU A 123 14.85 -2.83 -16.61
N HIS A 124 14.21 -3.98 -16.74
CA HIS A 124 13.14 -4.25 -17.70
C HIS A 124 11.80 -4.35 -16.96
N VAL A 125 10.74 -3.76 -17.53
CA VAL A 125 9.45 -3.60 -16.88
C VAL A 125 8.33 -4.21 -17.72
N GLY A 126 7.33 -4.79 -17.04
CA GLY A 126 6.07 -5.23 -17.62
C GLY A 126 6.25 -6.19 -18.80
N ARG A 127 5.73 -5.79 -19.96
CA ARG A 127 5.79 -6.58 -21.19
C ARG A 127 7.23 -6.80 -21.66
N GLY A 128 8.11 -5.82 -21.50
CA GLY A 128 9.53 -5.95 -21.83
C GLY A 128 10.21 -7.03 -21.00
N ALA A 129 9.89 -7.11 -19.71
CA ALA A 129 10.38 -8.16 -18.82
C ALA A 129 9.82 -9.54 -19.19
N ARG A 130 8.51 -9.65 -19.49
CA ARG A 130 7.88 -10.92 -19.90
C ARG A 130 8.44 -11.44 -21.22
N ALA A 131 8.69 -10.56 -22.18
CA ALA A 131 9.23 -10.91 -23.49
C ALA A 131 10.64 -11.51 -23.43
N LEU A 132 11.45 -11.19 -22.41
CA LEU A 132 12.79 -11.76 -22.24
C LEU A 132 12.79 -13.27 -21.95
N PHE A 133 11.67 -13.80 -21.46
CA PHE A 133 11.53 -15.20 -21.05
C PHE A 133 10.38 -15.91 -21.75
N ASP A 134 9.90 -15.34 -22.87
CA ASP A 134 8.79 -15.86 -23.67
C ASP A 134 7.53 -16.14 -22.83
N LEU A 135 7.25 -15.27 -21.83
CA LEU A 135 6.06 -15.40 -20.98
C LEU A 135 4.86 -14.71 -21.62
N PRO A 136 3.66 -15.33 -21.60
CA PRO A 136 2.44 -14.71 -22.10
C PRO A 136 2.06 -13.50 -21.23
N ASP A 137 1.49 -12.46 -21.84
CA ASP A 137 1.06 -11.25 -21.15
C ASP A 137 -0.42 -11.23 -20.76
N ASP A 138 -1.22 -12.10 -21.36
CA ASP A 138 -2.68 -12.18 -21.21
C ASP A 138 -3.17 -13.29 -20.27
N GLU A 139 -2.26 -14.13 -19.77
CA GLU A 139 -2.56 -15.27 -18.91
C GLU A 139 -1.77 -15.25 -17.58
N ASP A 140 -2.25 -16.04 -16.62
CA ASP A 140 -1.51 -16.26 -15.39
C ASP A 140 -0.41 -17.29 -15.64
N VAL A 141 0.82 -16.97 -15.24
CA VAL A 141 1.97 -17.85 -15.43
C VAL A 141 2.61 -18.20 -14.09
N GLU A 142 3.01 -19.46 -13.94
CA GLU A 142 3.78 -19.90 -12.79
C GLU A 142 5.26 -19.92 -13.16
N VAL A 143 6.06 -19.16 -12.42
CA VAL A 143 7.49 -19.02 -12.68
C VAL A 143 8.29 -19.45 -11.49
N GLU A 144 9.44 -20.05 -11.75
CA GLU A 144 10.40 -20.50 -10.74
C GLU A 144 11.59 -19.56 -10.78
N ALA A 145 12.04 -19.08 -9.61
CA ALA A 145 13.20 -18.19 -9.50
C ALA A 145 14.46 -18.78 -10.19
N GLU A 146 14.60 -20.11 -10.21
CA GLU A 146 15.69 -20.84 -10.87
C GLU A 146 15.76 -20.60 -12.39
N LYS A 147 14.65 -20.26 -13.06
CA LYS A 147 14.68 -19.95 -14.50
C LYS A 147 15.38 -18.63 -14.81
N PHE A 148 15.70 -17.83 -13.79
CA PHE A 148 16.19 -16.48 -13.92
C PHE A 148 17.59 -16.30 -13.31
N GLU A 149 18.50 -17.28 -13.39
CA GLU A 149 19.84 -17.22 -12.75
C GLU A 149 20.69 -15.98 -13.09
N ASN A 150 20.38 -15.28 -14.19
CA ASN A 150 21.05 -14.06 -14.63
C ASN A 150 20.30 -12.76 -14.33
N TYR A 151 19.16 -12.86 -13.64
CA TYR A 151 18.27 -11.75 -13.38
C TYR A 151 17.76 -11.78 -11.94
N THR A 152 17.59 -10.61 -11.34
CA THR A 152 16.79 -10.47 -10.13
C THR A 152 15.37 -10.12 -10.54
N CYS A 153 14.40 -10.92 -10.12
CA CYS A 153 13.03 -10.80 -10.60
C CYS A 153 12.10 -10.33 -9.49
N PHE A 154 11.19 -9.43 -9.86
CA PHE A 154 10.29 -8.76 -8.95
C PHE A 154 8.86 -8.84 -9.45
N VAL A 155 7.92 -8.97 -8.52
CA VAL A 155 6.49 -9.00 -8.80
C VAL A 155 5.80 -7.88 -8.06
N GLN A 156 4.90 -7.19 -8.74
CA GLN A 156 4.10 -6.13 -8.13
C GLN A 156 3.22 -6.67 -6.99
N SER A 157 3.29 -5.99 -5.85
CA SER A 157 2.39 -6.21 -4.73
C SER A 157 1.15 -5.34 -4.88
N SER A 158 -0.01 -5.99 -4.95
CA SER A 158 -1.32 -5.37 -4.80
C SER A 158 -1.85 -5.49 -3.36
N SER A 159 -0.98 -5.67 -2.37
CA SER A 159 -1.37 -5.87 -0.98
C SER A 159 -0.56 -4.97 -0.06
N ASN A 160 -1.29 -4.25 0.78
CA ASN A 160 -0.73 -3.31 1.76
C ASN A 160 -0.03 -4.04 2.92
N ASN A 161 -0.44 -5.28 3.22
CA ASN A 161 0.09 -6.09 4.31
C ASN A 161 0.94 -7.27 3.81
N ARG A 162 1.46 -7.21 2.57
CA ARG A 162 2.37 -8.25 2.09
C ARG A 162 3.61 -8.27 2.99
N LYS A 163 3.95 -9.46 3.48
CA LYS A 163 5.18 -9.71 4.23
C LYS A 163 6.35 -9.81 3.25
N LEU A 164 7.33 -8.94 3.43
CA LEU A 164 8.65 -9.03 2.83
C LEU A 164 9.53 -9.96 3.68
N ILE A 165 10.43 -10.67 3.02
CA ILE A 165 11.35 -11.61 3.68
C ILE A 165 12.70 -10.92 3.87
N GLY A 166 13.28 -11.02 5.06
CA GLY A 166 14.62 -10.51 5.33
C GLY A 166 15.67 -11.13 4.39
N GLY A 167 16.65 -10.33 3.96
CA GLY A 167 17.70 -10.69 3.01
C GLY A 167 17.27 -10.65 1.54
N THR A 168 16.07 -10.18 1.22
CA THR A 168 15.59 -10.00 -0.16
C THR A 168 15.61 -8.54 -0.59
N LYS A 169 15.53 -8.28 -1.89
CA LYS A 169 15.39 -6.93 -2.43
C LYS A 169 13.93 -6.54 -2.60
N PHE A 170 13.67 -5.27 -2.40
CA PHE A 170 12.38 -4.63 -2.62
C PHE A 170 12.57 -3.40 -3.50
N LEU A 171 11.79 -3.30 -4.57
CA LEU A 171 11.73 -2.11 -5.41
C LEU A 171 10.48 -1.31 -5.06
N TYR A 172 10.64 0.01 -4.94
CA TYR A 172 9.52 0.92 -4.75
C TYR A 172 9.50 1.99 -5.83
N GLU A 173 8.37 2.14 -6.50
CA GLU A 173 8.15 3.17 -7.50
C GLU A 173 7.81 4.51 -6.87
N VAL A 174 8.59 5.52 -7.22
CA VAL A 174 8.46 6.90 -6.75
C VAL A 174 8.12 7.82 -7.92
N ASP A 175 7.04 8.59 -7.79
CA ASP A 175 6.59 9.50 -8.87
C ASP A 175 7.43 10.77 -8.93
N ASP A 176 7.88 11.21 -7.77
CA ASP A 176 8.70 12.41 -7.64
C ASP A 176 10.00 11.95 -6.98
N LEU A 177 11.12 12.08 -7.70
CA LEU A 177 12.35 12.47 -7.02
C LEU A 177 12.41 13.96 -7.26
N GLY A 178 12.53 14.74 -6.20
CA GLY A 178 12.81 16.18 -6.31
C GLY A 178 13.92 16.48 -7.33
N PRO A 179 14.07 17.74 -7.74
CA PRO A 179 14.72 18.15 -9.00
C PRO A 179 16.02 17.38 -9.30
N LYS A 180 16.14 16.89 -10.56
CA LYS A 180 17.33 16.19 -11.07
C LYS A 180 18.58 17.02 -10.73
N ARG A 181 19.45 16.48 -9.87
CA ARG A 181 20.76 17.10 -9.59
C ARG A 181 21.57 17.08 -10.89
N LYS A 182 21.90 18.28 -11.38
CA LYS A 182 22.78 18.51 -12.54
C LYS A 182 24.24 18.22 -12.20
#